data_AF-A0A6A5U2N1-F1
#
_entry.id   AF-A0A6A5U2N1-F1
#
_cell.length_a   1.000
_cell.length_b   1.000
_cell.length_c   1.000
_cell.angle_alpha   90.00
_cell.angle_beta   90.00
_cell.angle_gamma   90.00
#
_symmetry.space_group_name_H-M   'P 1'
#
loop_
_entity.id
_entity.type
_entity.pdbx_description
1 polymer ?
#
loop_
_entity_poly.entity_id
_entity_poly.type
_entity_poly.pdbx_seq_one_letter_code
_entity_poly.pdbx_strand_id
1 'polypeptide(L)'
;MRDYDEDDDDDDDDDEDDASSISSSSTSDSDSDSDDDSVDDNSPASTEKAFLQRLREINATAESARQKGKKPASAIDQERAKAIAKAEKDHAALESKRTKREIMREFKARKRELRREWKGKRREMKGRGVGKKSAEWRDGRRVFRDGMRVIKRERREVAKELKGGRKGRKRGGGGEREGSMEGDVGRGGEDKEVVWIVVENLD
;
A
#
# COMPACT_ATOMS: atom_id res chain seq x y z
N MET A 1 -30.23 -22.13 -18.46
CA MET A 1 -29.20 -21.30 -17.80
C MET A 1 -28.11 -22.23 -17.33
N ARG A 2 -26.91 -22.13 -17.91
CA ARG A 2 -25.69 -22.77 -17.40
C ARG A 2 -24.88 -21.65 -16.77
N ASP A 3 -24.72 -21.70 -15.46
CA ASP A 3 -23.81 -20.84 -14.74
C ASP A 3 -22.40 -21.28 -15.10
N TYR A 4 -21.65 -20.39 -15.76
CA TYR A 4 -20.22 -20.57 -15.99
C TYR A 4 -19.54 -20.17 -14.68
N ASP A 5 -19.14 -21.16 -13.88
CA ASP A 5 -18.08 -20.98 -12.89
C ASP A 5 -16.81 -20.67 -13.68
N GLU A 6 -16.43 -19.39 -13.75
CA GLU A 6 -15.11 -18.97 -14.19
C GLU A 6 -14.09 -19.45 -13.15
N ASP A 7 -13.49 -20.60 -13.46
CA ASP A 7 -12.23 -21.06 -12.88
C ASP A 7 -11.15 -20.02 -13.22
N ASP A 8 -10.97 -19.08 -12.29
CA ASP A 8 -9.81 -18.19 -12.22
C ASP A 8 -8.62 -19.04 -11.78
N ASP A 9 -7.99 -19.69 -12.77
CA ASP A 9 -6.67 -20.33 -12.69
C ASP A 9 -5.61 -19.26 -12.38
N ASP A 10 -5.57 -18.81 -11.13
CA ASP A 10 -4.41 -18.14 -10.55
C ASP A 10 -3.33 -19.23 -10.37
N ASP A 11 -2.42 -19.32 -11.35
CA ASP A 11 -1.12 -20.00 -11.28
C ASP A 11 -0.41 -19.60 -9.97
N ASP A 12 -0.58 -20.41 -8.92
CA ASP A 12 0.25 -20.41 -7.73
C ASP A 12 1.50 -21.22 -8.12
N ASP A 13 2.56 -20.53 -8.53
CA ASP A 13 3.91 -21.07 -8.72
C ASP A 13 4.29 -21.92 -7.49
N ASP A 14 4.18 -23.25 -7.64
CA ASP A 14 4.68 -24.26 -6.72
C ASP A 14 6.21 -24.30 -6.92
N ASP A 15 6.93 -23.45 -6.17
CA ASP A 15 8.38 -23.60 -6.02
C ASP A 15 8.65 -24.87 -5.18
N GLU A 16 8.83 -25.97 -5.90
CA GLU A 16 9.38 -27.22 -5.41
C GLU A 16 10.87 -27.05 -5.11
N ASP A 17 11.23 -26.89 -3.83
CA ASP A 17 12.62 -27.08 -3.40
C ASP A 17 12.71 -28.27 -2.43
N ASP A 18 12.82 -29.45 -3.04
CA ASP A 18 13.32 -30.68 -2.42
C ASP A 18 14.79 -30.87 -2.80
N ALA A 19 15.69 -30.17 -2.10
CA ALA A 19 17.13 -30.32 -2.25
C ALA A 19 17.78 -30.80 -0.94
N SER A 20 17.50 -32.04 -0.55
CA SER A 20 18.33 -32.75 0.43
C SER A 20 19.48 -33.47 -0.29
N SER A 21 20.63 -32.80 -0.52
CA SER A 21 22.01 -33.34 -0.33
C SER A 21 23.12 -32.59 -1.12
N ILE A 22 24.04 -32.00 -0.33
CA ILE A 22 25.50 -31.82 -0.49
C ILE A 22 26.15 -30.78 -1.45
N SER A 23 26.90 -29.88 -0.80
CA SER A 23 28.17 -29.21 -1.17
C SER A 23 28.24 -28.09 -2.22
N SER A 24 28.42 -26.87 -1.68
CA SER A 24 29.35 -25.81 -2.11
C SER A 24 29.36 -25.36 -3.57
N SER A 25 28.61 -24.31 -3.90
CA SER A 25 29.15 -23.08 -4.51
C SER A 25 28.08 -21.98 -4.51
N SER A 26 28.55 -20.75 -4.36
CA SER A 26 27.80 -19.52 -4.12
C SER A 26 26.72 -19.20 -5.16
N THR A 27 25.53 -18.85 -4.70
CA THR A 27 24.82 -17.57 -4.97
C THR A 27 23.57 -17.57 -4.10
N SER A 28 23.75 -17.19 -2.83
CA SER A 28 22.62 -16.90 -1.95
C SER A 28 22.17 -15.49 -2.28
N ASP A 29 21.30 -15.34 -3.28
CA ASP A 29 20.40 -14.19 -3.38
C ASP A 29 19.38 -14.33 -2.26
N SER A 30 19.89 -14.12 -1.05
CA SER A 30 19.11 -13.94 0.14
C SER A 30 18.49 -12.56 -0.01
N ASP A 31 17.31 -12.50 -0.62
CA ASP A 31 16.34 -11.41 -0.44
C ASP A 31 15.89 -11.45 1.02
N SER A 32 16.85 -11.17 1.90
CA SER A 32 16.63 -10.75 3.25
C SER A 32 15.95 -9.40 3.10
N ASP A 33 14.62 -9.43 3.01
CA ASP A 33 13.72 -8.38 3.48
C ASP A 33 13.96 -8.22 5.01
N SER A 34 15.20 -7.91 5.36
CA SER A 34 15.54 -7.18 6.56
C SER A 34 14.87 -5.83 6.32
N ASP A 35 13.58 -5.76 6.66
CA ASP A 35 12.98 -4.54 7.15
C ASP A 35 13.97 -4.03 8.18
N ASP A 36 14.82 -3.10 7.74
CA ASP A 36 15.86 -2.46 8.52
C ASP A 36 15.18 -1.87 9.76
N ASP A 37 15.21 -2.64 10.85
CA ASP A 37 14.81 -2.25 12.20
C ASP A 37 15.82 -1.22 12.77
N SER A 38 16.51 -0.47 11.90
CA SER A 38 17.18 0.78 12.20
C SER A 38 16.12 1.83 12.55
N VAL A 39 15.63 1.79 13.78
CA VAL A 39 16.12 2.61 14.89
C VAL A 39 15.06 2.61 15.98
N ASP A 40 15.51 2.32 17.19
CA ASP A 40 14.84 2.64 18.47
C ASP A 40 14.40 4.11 18.60
N ASP A 41 14.76 4.97 17.64
CA ASP A 41 14.39 6.38 17.56
C ASP A 41 12.93 6.61 17.10
N ASN A 42 12.22 5.57 16.65
CA ASN A 42 10.82 5.66 16.22
C ASN A 42 9.81 5.00 17.16
N SER A 43 10.10 5.01 18.47
CA SER A 43 9.14 4.69 19.53
C SER A 43 8.11 5.82 19.74
N PRO A 44 6.84 5.54 20.17
CA PRO A 44 5.85 6.55 20.56
C PRO A 44 6.41 7.56 21.57
N ALA A 45 7.16 7.05 22.56
CA ALA A 45 7.78 7.90 23.55
C ALA A 45 8.89 8.79 22.96
N SER A 46 9.61 8.33 21.92
CA SER A 46 10.67 9.13 21.28
C SER A 46 10.11 10.28 20.45
N THR A 47 9.09 10.04 19.61
CA THR A 47 8.49 11.12 18.80
C THR A 47 7.78 12.16 19.62
N GLU A 48 7.07 11.75 20.68
CA GLU A 48 6.40 12.70 21.55
C GLU A 48 7.42 13.60 22.25
N LYS A 49 8.52 13.01 22.75
CA LYS A 49 9.63 13.78 23.32
C LYS A 49 10.24 14.75 22.30
N ALA A 50 10.49 14.31 21.07
CA ALA A 50 11.04 15.14 20.01
C ALA A 50 10.09 16.30 19.63
N PHE A 51 8.78 16.04 19.58
CA PHE A 51 7.77 17.06 19.32
C PHE A 51 7.71 18.10 20.45
N LEU A 52 7.65 17.66 21.70
CA LEU A 52 7.65 18.54 22.87
C LEU A 52 8.94 19.37 22.96
N GLN A 53 10.08 18.78 22.65
CA GLN A 53 11.36 19.51 22.56
C GLN A 53 11.28 20.61 21.50
N ARG A 54 10.78 20.29 20.31
CA ARG A 54 10.61 21.27 19.22
C ARG A 54 9.67 22.41 19.60
N LEU A 55 8.59 22.14 20.33
CA LEU A 55 7.71 23.18 20.85
C LEU A 55 8.41 24.11 21.85
N ARG A 56 9.25 23.56 22.73
CA ARG A 56 10.06 24.35 23.66
C ARG A 56 11.04 25.26 22.92
N GLU A 57 11.71 24.75 21.89
CA GLU A 57 12.63 25.53 21.05
C GLU A 57 11.90 26.67 20.31
N ILE A 58 10.71 26.41 19.75
CA ILE A 58 9.88 27.44 19.12
C ILE A 58 9.48 28.53 20.11
N ASN A 59 9.12 28.16 21.34
CA ASN A 59 8.78 29.13 22.37
C ASN A 59 10.00 29.95 22.82
N ALA A 60 11.14 29.29 23.05
CA ALA A 60 12.39 29.96 23.45
C ALA A 60 12.90 30.94 22.38
N THR A 61 12.77 30.57 21.10
CA THR A 61 13.14 31.47 19.98
C THR A 61 12.21 32.67 19.87
N ALA A 62 10.90 32.49 20.08
CA ALA A 62 9.93 33.59 20.13
C ALA A 62 10.19 34.54 21.31
N GLU A 63 10.48 34.01 22.50
CA GLU A 63 10.84 34.80 23.68
C GLU A 63 12.13 35.59 23.46
N SER A 64 13.15 34.94 22.90
CA SER A 64 14.42 35.60 22.55
C SER A 64 14.22 36.72 21.51
N ALA A 65 13.31 36.54 20.54
CA ALA A 65 12.97 37.56 19.56
C ALA A 65 12.24 38.76 20.20
N ARG A 66 11.35 38.49 21.17
CA ARG A 66 10.65 39.54 21.94
C ARG A 66 11.63 40.37 22.77
N GLN A 67 12.56 39.71 23.46
CA GLN A 67 13.60 40.39 24.26
C GLN A 67 14.52 41.26 23.40
N LYS A 68 14.86 40.82 22.19
CA LYS A 68 15.70 41.60 21.25
C LYS A 68 14.99 42.83 20.67
N GLY A 69 13.66 42.89 20.68
CA GLY A 69 12.87 44.04 20.22
C GLY A 69 12.99 44.39 18.73
N LYS A 70 13.68 43.58 17.92
CA LYS A 70 13.95 43.88 16.49
C LYS A 70 12.75 43.68 15.56
N LYS A 71 11.74 42.91 16.01
CA LYS A 71 10.52 42.59 15.26
C LYS A 71 9.30 43.03 16.07
N PRO A 72 8.21 43.47 15.43
CA PRO A 72 6.96 43.74 16.15
C PRO A 72 6.40 42.44 16.73
N ALA A 73 5.78 42.52 17.90
CA ALA A 73 5.24 41.35 18.61
C ALA A 73 4.28 40.52 17.74
N SER A 74 3.46 41.19 16.92
CA SER A 74 2.53 40.53 15.99
C SER A 74 3.24 39.64 14.96
N ALA A 75 4.38 40.06 14.43
CA ALA A 75 5.15 39.26 13.47
C ALA A 75 5.79 38.05 14.16
N ILE A 76 6.27 38.21 15.41
CA ILE A 76 6.82 37.10 16.20
C ILE A 76 5.73 36.06 16.48
N ASP A 77 4.52 36.49 16.82
CA ASP A 77 3.40 35.59 17.10
C ASP A 77 2.94 34.84 15.85
N GLN A 78 2.93 35.50 14.68
CA GLN A 78 2.66 34.83 13.41
C GLN A 78 3.74 33.80 13.03
N GLU A 79 5.02 34.13 13.22
CA GLU A 79 6.13 33.19 12.99
C GLU A 79 6.04 31.99 13.92
N ARG A 80 5.77 32.22 15.21
CA ARG A 80 5.56 31.18 16.22
C ARG A 80 4.38 30.27 15.85
N ALA A 81 3.23 30.85 15.49
CA ALA A 81 2.04 30.09 15.09
C ALA A 81 2.31 29.21 13.86
N LYS A 82 2.99 29.74 12.84
CA LYS A 82 3.39 28.97 11.65
C LYS A 82 4.35 27.83 12.00
N ALA A 83 5.30 28.07 12.91
CA ALA A 83 6.25 27.05 13.34
C ALA A 83 5.57 25.92 14.14
N ILE A 84 4.63 26.25 15.04
CA ILE A 84 3.82 25.28 15.78
C ILE A 84 2.97 24.45 14.81
N ALA A 85 2.24 25.10 13.91
CA ALA A 85 1.41 24.38 12.92
C ALA A 85 2.23 23.44 12.03
N LYS A 86 3.47 23.81 11.69
CA LYS A 86 4.40 22.93 10.97
C LYS A 86 4.82 21.74 11.84
N ALA A 87 5.18 21.97 13.10
CA ALA A 87 5.57 20.91 14.03
C ALA A 87 4.42 19.91 14.27
N GLU A 88 3.19 20.39 14.44
CA GLU A 88 1.99 19.55 14.60
C GLU A 88 1.72 18.70 13.35
N LYS A 89 1.84 19.30 12.16
CA LYS A 89 1.69 18.58 10.89
C LYS A 89 2.74 17.49 10.72
N ASP A 90 4.00 17.78 11.06
CA ASP A 90 5.09 16.82 11.00
C ASP A 90 4.83 15.67 11.99
N HIS A 91 4.37 15.97 13.21
CA HIS A 91 4.01 14.99 14.23
C HIS A 91 2.88 14.06 13.76
N ALA A 92 1.76 14.63 13.31
CA ALA A 92 0.62 13.86 12.79
C ALA A 92 1.00 12.99 11.57
N ALA A 93 1.94 13.46 10.73
CA ALA A 93 2.45 12.69 9.60
C ALA A 93 3.30 11.48 10.05
N LEU A 94 4.03 11.58 11.16
CA LEU A 94 4.78 10.46 11.72
C LEU A 94 3.84 9.46 12.41
N GLU A 95 2.87 9.94 13.17
CA GLU A 95 1.87 9.08 13.82
C GLU A 95 1.06 8.29 12.80
N SER A 96 0.54 8.93 11.75
CA SER A 96 -0.22 8.26 10.69
C SER A 96 0.59 7.20 9.92
N LYS A 97 1.91 7.42 9.74
CA LYS A 97 2.80 6.41 9.16
C LYS A 97 2.96 5.22 10.10
N ARG A 98 3.07 5.45 11.40
CA ARG A 98 3.20 4.38 12.40
C ARG A 98 1.95 3.56 12.54
N THR A 99 0.78 4.19 12.69
CA THR A 99 -0.50 3.48 12.77
C THR A 99 -0.70 2.61 11.54
N LYS A 100 -0.41 3.15 10.35
CA LYS A 100 -0.41 2.37 9.10
C LYS A 100 0.53 1.17 9.16
N ARG A 101 1.77 1.33 9.64
CA ARG A 101 2.73 0.22 9.75
C ARG A 101 2.24 -0.86 10.71
N GLU A 102 1.70 -0.47 11.86
CA GLU A 102 1.21 -1.39 12.88
C GLU A 102 0.03 -2.21 12.36
N ILE A 103 -0.97 -1.55 11.78
CA ILE A 103 -2.11 -2.23 11.16
C ILE A 103 -1.66 -3.21 10.07
N MET A 104 -0.69 -2.81 9.24
CA MET A 104 -0.15 -3.69 8.20
C MET A 104 0.64 -4.87 8.77
N ARG A 105 1.34 -4.69 9.89
CA ARG A 105 2.04 -5.74 10.63
C ARG A 105 1.05 -6.75 11.20
N GLU A 106 -0.07 -6.31 11.76
CA GLU A 106 -1.15 -7.18 12.24
C GLU A 106 -1.72 -8.06 11.11
N PHE A 107 -2.01 -7.49 9.94
CA PHE A 107 -2.44 -8.27 8.78
C PHE A 107 -1.39 -9.29 8.34
N LYS A 108 -0.10 -8.93 8.36
CA LYS A 108 1.02 -9.86 8.04
C LYS A 108 1.09 -10.98 9.06
N ALA A 109 0.90 -10.69 10.35
CA ALA A 109 0.88 -11.68 11.43
C ALA A 109 -0.30 -12.65 11.27
N ARG A 110 -1.52 -12.13 11.10
CA ARG A 110 -2.74 -12.94 10.90
C ARG A 110 -2.64 -13.84 9.66
N LYS A 111 -2.07 -13.33 8.56
CA LYS A 111 -1.79 -14.14 7.35
C LYS A 111 -0.80 -15.28 7.65
N ARG A 112 0.27 -15.02 8.40
CA ARG A 112 1.26 -16.04 8.77
C ARG A 112 0.66 -17.09 9.69
N GLU A 113 -0.15 -16.69 10.65
CA GLU A 113 -0.86 -17.59 11.57
C GLU A 113 -1.80 -18.53 10.81
N LEU A 114 -2.67 -17.99 9.95
CA LEU A 114 -3.56 -18.80 9.11
C LEU A 114 -2.79 -19.80 8.22
N ARG A 115 -1.63 -19.40 7.69
CA ARG A 115 -0.73 -20.30 6.95
C ARG A 115 -0.14 -21.40 7.84
N ARG A 116 0.22 -21.10 9.09
CA ARG A 116 0.75 -22.10 10.04
C ARG A 116 -0.34 -23.10 10.43
N GLU A 117 -1.53 -22.63 10.75
CA GLU A 117 -2.69 -23.47 11.05
C GLU A 117 -3.02 -24.41 9.87
N TRP A 118 -3.06 -23.87 8.65
CA TRP A 118 -3.28 -24.69 7.45
C TRP A 118 -2.17 -25.72 7.25
N LYS A 119 -0.89 -25.34 7.40
CA LYS A 119 0.23 -26.30 7.31
C LYS A 119 0.11 -27.41 8.35
N GLY A 120 -0.28 -27.08 9.58
CA GLY A 120 -0.53 -28.06 10.65
C GLY A 120 -1.67 -29.01 10.29
N LYS A 121 -2.85 -28.47 9.97
CA LYS A 121 -4.04 -29.24 9.60
C LYS A 121 -3.80 -30.10 8.34
N ARG A 122 -3.04 -29.58 7.36
CA ARG A 122 -2.65 -30.32 6.16
C ARG A 122 -1.77 -31.52 6.48
N ARG A 123 -0.78 -31.36 7.38
CA ARG A 123 0.07 -32.46 7.85
C ARG A 123 -0.74 -33.50 8.62
N GLU A 124 -1.66 -33.07 9.48
CA GLU A 124 -2.54 -33.97 10.22
C GLU A 124 -3.43 -34.79 9.27
N MET A 125 -4.10 -34.14 8.31
CA MET A 125 -4.93 -34.82 7.30
C MET A 125 -4.11 -35.82 6.48
N LYS A 126 -2.90 -35.45 6.05
CA LYS A 126 -1.99 -36.36 5.33
C LYS A 126 -1.58 -37.55 6.21
N GLY A 127 -1.30 -37.33 7.49
CA GLY A 127 -0.98 -38.37 8.47
C GLY A 127 -2.13 -39.34 8.74
N ARG A 128 -3.38 -38.88 8.60
CA ARG A 128 -4.60 -39.70 8.69
C ARG A 128 -4.97 -40.40 7.38
N GLY A 129 -4.19 -40.23 6.31
CA GLY A 129 -4.49 -40.80 4.99
C GLY A 129 -5.63 -40.10 4.24
N VAL A 130 -6.03 -38.91 4.68
CA VAL A 130 -7.09 -38.11 4.02
C VAL A 130 -6.57 -37.59 2.68
N GLY A 131 -7.05 -38.17 1.59
CA GLY A 131 -6.63 -37.82 0.24
C GLY A 131 -7.17 -36.47 -0.25
N LYS A 132 -6.52 -35.88 -1.27
CA LYS A 132 -6.90 -34.57 -1.85
C LYS A 132 -8.34 -34.50 -2.39
N LYS A 133 -8.93 -35.64 -2.76
CA LYS A 133 -10.30 -35.76 -3.28
C LYS A 133 -11.36 -35.89 -2.19
N SER A 134 -10.97 -36.08 -0.93
CA SER A 134 -11.93 -36.21 0.18
C SER A 134 -12.70 -34.90 0.39
N ALA A 135 -13.90 -34.99 0.96
CA ALA A 135 -14.66 -33.82 1.37
C ALA A 135 -13.89 -33.00 2.40
N GLU A 136 -13.33 -33.65 3.41
CA GLU A 136 -12.55 -33.01 4.49
C GLU A 136 -11.37 -32.18 3.98
N TRP A 137 -10.64 -32.70 2.98
CA TRP A 137 -9.53 -31.97 2.37
C TRP A 137 -10.01 -30.72 1.61
N ARG A 138 -11.08 -30.87 0.82
CA ARG A 138 -11.66 -29.76 0.05
C ARG A 138 -12.24 -28.68 0.96
N ASP A 139 -12.91 -29.07 2.04
CA ASP A 139 -13.46 -28.14 3.03
C ASP A 139 -12.37 -27.43 3.80
N GLY A 140 -11.32 -28.13 4.23
CA GLY A 140 -10.15 -27.53 4.85
C GLY A 140 -9.46 -26.51 3.93
N ARG A 141 -9.26 -26.85 2.66
CA ARG A 141 -8.67 -25.94 1.65
C ARG A 141 -9.56 -24.74 1.38
N ARG A 142 -10.89 -24.94 1.33
CA ARG A 142 -11.88 -23.87 1.14
C ARG A 142 -11.82 -22.86 2.29
N VAL A 143 -11.86 -23.33 3.54
CA VAL A 143 -11.78 -22.47 4.74
C VAL A 143 -10.49 -21.66 4.74
N PHE A 144 -9.35 -22.27 4.42
CA PHE A 144 -8.08 -21.56 4.30
C PHE A 144 -8.13 -20.47 3.21
N ARG A 145 -8.64 -20.79 2.02
CA ARG A 145 -8.76 -19.85 0.89
C ARG A 145 -9.69 -18.69 1.23
N ASP A 146 -10.82 -18.97 1.87
CA ASP A 146 -11.79 -17.95 2.26
C ASP A 146 -11.23 -17.04 3.36
N GLY A 147 -10.54 -17.59 4.36
CA GLY A 147 -9.81 -16.79 5.35
C GLY A 147 -8.75 -15.87 4.71
N MET A 148 -8.00 -16.38 3.73
CA MET A 148 -7.04 -15.58 2.96
C MET A 148 -7.70 -14.46 2.15
N ARG A 149 -8.86 -14.72 1.53
CA ARG A 149 -9.64 -13.71 0.81
C ARG A 149 -10.15 -12.61 1.74
N VAL A 150 -10.64 -12.97 2.92
CA VAL A 150 -11.10 -12.02 3.94
C VAL A 150 -9.96 -11.09 4.35
N ILE A 151 -8.80 -11.64 4.72
CA ILE A 151 -7.61 -10.84 5.07
C ILE A 151 -7.18 -9.92 3.91
N LYS A 152 -7.22 -10.41 2.66
CA LYS A 152 -6.90 -9.60 1.46
C LYS A 152 -7.90 -8.48 1.24
N ARG A 153 -9.20 -8.71 1.48
CA ARG A 153 -10.28 -7.73 1.37
C ARG A 153 -10.16 -6.64 2.44
N GLU A 154 -10.07 -7.03 3.71
CA GLU A 154 -9.90 -6.11 4.84
C GLU A 154 -8.65 -5.25 4.66
N ARG A 155 -7.51 -5.85 4.28
CA ARG A 155 -6.28 -5.09 3.99
C ARG A 155 -6.48 -4.06 2.87
N ARG A 156 -7.23 -4.40 1.81
CA ARG A 156 -7.52 -3.47 0.70
C ARG A 156 -8.44 -2.34 1.15
N GLU A 157 -9.41 -2.62 2.01
CA GLU A 157 -10.34 -1.62 2.57
C GLU A 157 -9.59 -0.64 3.46
N VAL A 158 -8.83 -1.14 4.43
CA VAL A 158 -7.95 -0.33 5.28
C VAL A 158 -6.96 0.48 4.43
N ALA A 159 -6.37 -0.11 3.40
CA ALA A 159 -5.47 0.62 2.51
C ALA A 159 -6.19 1.73 1.72
N LYS A 160 -7.46 1.56 1.36
CA LYS A 160 -8.27 2.60 0.72
C LYS A 160 -8.61 3.71 1.70
N GLU A 161 -8.97 3.39 2.94
CA GLU A 161 -9.26 4.37 3.99
C GLU A 161 -8.02 5.21 4.31
N LEU A 162 -6.87 4.57 4.51
CA LEU A 162 -5.60 5.25 4.77
C LEU A 162 -5.09 6.07 3.56
N LYS A 163 -5.51 5.74 2.33
CA LYS A 163 -5.18 6.49 1.10
C LYS A 163 -6.24 7.55 0.74
N GLY A 164 -7.44 7.45 1.29
CA GLY A 164 -8.63 8.23 0.94
C GLY A 164 -8.46 9.75 1.10
N GLY A 165 -7.58 10.19 1.99
CA GLY A 165 -7.28 11.61 2.20
C GLY A 165 -6.63 12.35 1.01
N ARG A 166 -6.25 11.65 -0.08
CA ARG A 166 -5.67 12.27 -1.29
C ARG A 166 -6.59 12.27 -2.51
N LYS A 167 -7.78 11.67 -2.42
CA LYS A 167 -8.64 11.41 -3.59
C LYS A 167 -9.46 12.62 -4.10
N GLY A 168 -9.23 13.81 -3.53
CA GLY A 168 -9.83 15.07 -4.00
C GLY A 168 -9.04 15.83 -5.08
N ARG A 169 -7.88 15.33 -5.56
CA ARG A 169 -6.99 16.10 -6.45
C ARG A 169 -6.65 15.47 -7.79
N LYS A 170 -7.20 14.30 -8.13
CA LYS A 170 -6.84 13.59 -9.38
C LYS A 170 -8.07 12.97 -10.06
N ARG A 171 -9.00 13.82 -10.45
CA ARG A 171 -10.00 13.53 -11.49
C ARG A 171 -10.10 14.79 -12.36
N GLY A 172 -9.24 14.83 -13.37
CA GLY A 172 -8.97 15.97 -14.22
C GLY A 172 -7.57 15.80 -14.79
N GLY A 173 -7.44 14.86 -15.74
CA GLY A 173 -6.16 14.44 -16.28
C GLY A 173 -6.26 13.00 -16.72
N GLY A 174 -6.96 12.80 -17.84
CA GLY A 174 -6.90 11.57 -18.61
C GLY A 174 -5.43 11.27 -18.93
N GLY A 175 -5.02 10.07 -18.56
CA GLY A 175 -3.80 9.45 -19.05
C GLY A 175 -4.24 8.20 -19.76
N GLU A 176 -4.69 8.39 -20.99
CA GLU A 176 -4.78 7.35 -22.01
C GLU A 176 -3.47 6.58 -21.98
N ARG A 177 -3.54 5.33 -21.49
CA ARG A 177 -2.59 4.30 -21.87
C ARG A 177 -3.23 3.57 -23.04
N GLU A 178 -3.30 4.29 -24.16
CA GLU A 178 -3.26 3.70 -25.49
C GLU A 178 -1.79 3.38 -25.82
N GLY A 179 -1.59 2.24 -26.48
CA GLY A 179 -0.30 1.61 -26.75
C GLY A 179 -0.35 0.16 -26.27
N SER A 180 -0.65 -0.83 -27.09
CA SER A 180 -0.05 -1.07 -28.41
C SER A 180 -1.05 -1.71 -29.37
N MET A 181 -1.34 -1.00 -30.46
CA MET A 181 -1.82 -1.58 -31.71
C MET A 181 -0.68 -2.37 -32.34
N GLU A 182 -0.85 -3.67 -32.51
CA GLU A 182 -0.37 -4.37 -33.70
C GLU A 182 -1.39 -5.45 -34.03
N GLY A 183 -2.18 -5.17 -35.06
CA GLY A 183 -3.37 -5.93 -35.43
C GLY A 183 -4.10 -5.28 -36.60
N ASP A 184 -3.36 -5.05 -37.68
CA ASP A 184 -3.89 -4.69 -39.00
C ASP A 184 -4.74 -5.86 -39.52
N VAL A 185 -6.07 -5.77 -39.36
CA VAL A 185 -7.03 -6.54 -40.15
C VAL A 185 -8.29 -5.68 -40.36
N GLY A 186 -8.32 -4.97 -41.48
CA GLY A 186 -9.46 -4.96 -42.41
C GLY A 186 -10.80 -4.30 -42.02
N ARG A 187 -11.19 -3.37 -42.91
CA ARG A 187 -12.46 -3.37 -43.66
C ARG A 187 -13.61 -2.50 -43.11
N GLY A 188 -14.05 -1.57 -43.96
CA GLY A 188 -15.34 -0.85 -43.92
C GLY A 188 -15.23 0.49 -43.19
N GLY A 189 -15.26 1.64 -43.85
CA GLY A 189 -16.23 2.05 -44.86
C GLY A 189 -17.24 2.96 -44.16
N GLU A 190 -17.15 4.26 -44.41
CA GLU A 190 -18.26 5.24 -44.37
C GLU A 190 -17.68 6.65 -44.56
N ASP A 191 -17.92 7.17 -45.75
CA ASP A 191 -17.58 8.49 -46.22
C ASP A 191 -18.24 9.56 -45.34
N LYS A 192 -17.42 10.35 -44.64
CA LYS A 192 -17.88 11.60 -44.04
C LYS A 192 -17.55 12.73 -45.02
N GLU A 193 -18.55 13.06 -45.81
CA GLU A 193 -18.61 14.22 -46.71
C GLU A 193 -18.15 15.48 -45.98
N VAL A 194 -17.02 16.04 -46.41
CA VAL A 194 -16.45 17.28 -45.86
C VAL A 194 -17.00 18.45 -46.67
N VAL A 195 -17.96 19.17 -46.10
CA VAL A 195 -18.50 20.41 -46.69
C VAL A 195 -17.50 21.55 -46.42
N TRP A 196 -16.87 22.07 -47.48
CA TRP A 196 -16.04 23.26 -47.40
C TRP A 196 -16.91 24.50 -47.55
N ILE A 197 -17.01 25.30 -46.48
CA ILE A 197 -17.61 26.64 -46.53
C ILE A 197 -16.52 27.61 -46.97
N VAL A 198 -16.64 28.15 -48.18
CA VAL A 198 -15.81 29.27 -48.66
C VAL A 198 -16.46 30.57 -48.17
N VAL A 199 -15.75 31.32 -47.33
CA VAL A 199 -16.12 32.70 -47.00
C VAL A 199 -15.27 33.61 -47.86
N GLU A 200 -15.86 34.17 -48.91
CA GLU A 200 -15.25 35.26 -49.68
C GLU A 200 -15.45 36.57 -48.90
N ASN A 201 -14.34 37.20 -48.49
CA ASN A 201 -14.37 38.58 -48.01
C ASN A 201 -14.54 39.49 -49.23
N LEU A 202 -15.70 40.14 -49.32
CA LEU A 202 -15.92 41.26 -50.24
C LEU A 202 -15.29 42.52 -49.63
N ASP A 203 -14.41 43.17 -50.38
CA ASP A 203 -13.91 44.53 -50.13
C ASP A 203 -15.02 45.59 -50.33
#